data_AF-A0A482Z3J3-F1
#
_entry.id   AF-A0A482Z3J3-F1
#
_cell.length_a   1.000
_cell.length_b   1.000
_cell.length_c   1.000
_cell.angle_alpha   90.00
_cell.angle_beta   90.00
_cell.angle_gamma   90.00
#
_symmetry.space_group_name_H-M   'P 1'
#
loop_
_entity.id
_entity.type
_entity.pdbx_description
1 polymer ?
#
loop_
_entity_poly.entity_id
_entity_poly.type
_entity_poly.pdbx_seq_one_letter_code
_entity_poly.pdbx_strand_id
1 'polypeptide(L)'
;DKNTPSIDLTQIKKIQQDILQWDIFKDLGALDSSSRFYEEGGFSYPYQEHASIANDKIEALRDNRNAHIKNIIMRNKVSPLNAIIQFSLSGKLKDMVFKQYKVANCGECSEIMLHELNWQYPDMVVEMLETPQHTFNLFNRDQSTPLLEPDKWNADTLVIDAWKKNIYIKGEFIPQYYNTHINSKGQFISILKHKKLISIKTFKTPIKK
;
A
#
# COMPACT_ATOMS: atom_id res chain seq x y z
N ASP A 1 -24.72 -9.64 13.28
CA ASP A 1 -23.88 -10.82 12.98
C ASP A 1 -22.53 -10.72 13.65
N LYS A 2 -22.39 -11.46 14.77
CA LYS A 2 -21.17 -11.58 15.56
C LYS A 2 -20.61 -12.98 15.30
N ASN A 3 -19.40 -13.06 14.72
CA ASN A 3 -18.42 -14.16 14.84
C ASN A 3 -17.38 -14.06 13.71
N THR A 4 -16.71 -12.92 13.58
CA THR A 4 -15.35 -12.95 13.05
C THR A 4 -14.46 -13.26 14.26
N PRO A 5 -13.66 -14.33 14.26
CA PRO A 5 -12.71 -14.58 15.34
C PRO A 5 -11.82 -13.34 15.46
N SER A 6 -11.87 -12.66 16.61
CA SER A 6 -10.88 -11.63 16.93
C SER A 6 -9.56 -12.37 17.07
N ILE A 7 -8.66 -12.10 16.14
CA ILE A 7 -7.29 -12.57 16.23
C ILE A 7 -6.66 -11.83 17.41
N ASP A 8 -6.06 -12.57 18.34
CA ASP A 8 -5.41 -11.93 19.48
C ASP A 8 -4.09 -11.24 19.06
N LEU A 9 -3.62 -10.32 19.90
CA LEU A 9 -2.37 -9.59 19.64
C LEU A 9 -1.15 -10.51 19.47
N THR A 10 -1.17 -11.71 20.06
CA THR A 10 -0.06 -12.68 19.95
C THR A 10 0.01 -13.25 18.53
N GLN A 11 -1.13 -13.59 17.94
CA GLN A 11 -1.19 -14.07 16.57
C GLN A 11 -0.85 -12.96 15.56
N ILE A 12 -1.29 -11.71 15.80
CA ILE A 12 -0.86 -10.58 14.97
C ILE A 12 0.64 -10.34 15.03
N LYS A 13 1.28 -10.49 16.20
CA LYS A 13 2.74 -10.41 16.31
C LYS A 13 3.45 -11.49 15.48
N LYS A 14 2.92 -12.71 15.46
CA LYS A 14 3.47 -13.78 14.60
C LYS A 14 3.38 -13.40 13.13
N ILE A 15 2.21 -12.95 12.68
CA ILE A 15 2.01 -12.48 11.30
C ILE A 15 2.96 -11.33 10.95
N GLN A 16 3.14 -10.36 11.85
CA GLN A 16 4.11 -9.28 11.64
C GLN A 16 5.53 -9.82 11.42
N GLN A 17 6.00 -10.74 12.29
CA GLN A 17 7.32 -11.33 12.15
C GLN A 17 7.45 -12.15 10.87
N ASP A 18 6.41 -12.89 10.49
CA ASP A 18 6.38 -13.67 9.25
C ASP A 18 6.53 -12.75 8.03
N ILE A 19 5.75 -11.65 7.95
CA ILE A 19 5.82 -10.69 6.84
C ILE A 19 7.20 -10.03 6.77
N LEU A 20 7.81 -9.67 7.90
CA LEU A 20 9.17 -9.12 7.94
C LEU A 20 10.20 -10.10 7.35
N GLN A 21 9.93 -11.40 7.37
CA GLN A 21 10.80 -12.41 6.78
C GLN A 21 10.56 -12.67 5.30
N TRP A 22 9.44 -12.23 4.73
CA TRP A 22 9.13 -12.45 3.32
C TRP A 22 10.16 -11.79 2.40
N ASP A 23 10.67 -12.54 1.43
CA ASP A 23 11.61 -12.02 0.42
C ASP A 23 11.00 -10.83 -0.32
N ILE A 24 9.72 -10.91 -0.69
CA ILE A 24 9.03 -9.81 -1.38
C ILE A 24 9.01 -8.51 -0.57
N PHE A 25 8.87 -8.59 0.75
CA PHE A 25 8.88 -7.41 1.62
C PHE A 25 10.28 -6.78 1.66
N LYS A 26 11.32 -7.61 1.81
CA LYS A 26 12.72 -7.19 1.81
C LYS A 26 13.12 -6.58 0.47
N ASP A 27 12.74 -7.25 -0.63
CA ASP A 27 13.05 -6.84 -2.00
C ASP A 27 12.40 -5.49 -2.34
N LEU A 28 11.12 -5.28 -2.00
CA LEU A 28 10.44 -4.00 -2.16
C LEU A 28 11.15 -2.87 -1.39
N GLY A 29 11.65 -3.18 -0.20
CA GLY A 29 12.44 -2.27 0.62
C GLY A 29 13.82 -1.92 0.06
N ALA A 30 14.34 -2.74 -0.86
CA ALA A 30 15.64 -2.56 -1.49
C ALA A 30 15.58 -1.92 -2.89
N LEU A 31 14.40 -1.84 -3.51
CA LEU A 31 14.22 -1.21 -4.81
C LEU A 31 14.57 0.28 -4.80
N ASP A 32 15.06 0.75 -5.95
CA ASP A 32 15.25 2.16 -6.23
C ASP A 32 13.90 2.90 -6.23
N SER A 33 13.91 4.11 -5.65
CA SER A 33 12.71 4.94 -5.48
C SER A 33 13.07 6.40 -5.65
N SER A 34 12.32 7.11 -6.49
CA SER A 34 12.48 8.55 -6.68
C SER A 34 11.97 9.35 -5.48
N SER A 35 11.02 8.80 -4.70
CA SER A 35 10.47 9.46 -3.53
C SER A 35 11.24 9.18 -2.24
N ARG A 36 11.93 8.03 -2.12
CA ARG A 36 12.66 7.66 -0.89
C ARG A 36 13.83 8.58 -0.61
N PHE A 37 14.45 9.08 -1.68
CA PHE A 37 15.48 10.12 -1.61
C PHE A 37 15.11 11.31 -0.74
N TYR A 38 13.97 11.94 -1.05
CA TYR A 38 13.53 13.16 -0.39
C TYR A 38 13.22 12.92 1.08
N GLU A 39 12.76 11.71 1.40
CA GLU A 39 12.40 11.28 2.76
C GLU A 39 13.59 10.85 3.61
N GLU A 40 14.68 10.38 2.98
CA GLU A 40 15.95 10.05 3.65
C GLU A 40 16.92 11.25 3.71
N GLY A 41 16.45 12.46 3.38
CA GLY A 41 17.23 13.70 3.52
C GLY A 41 18.37 13.84 2.53
N GLY A 42 18.34 13.09 1.43
CA GLY A 42 19.31 13.24 0.38
C GLY A 42 19.07 14.56 -0.37
N PHE A 43 20.07 15.43 -0.43
CA PHE A 43 20.06 16.63 -1.25
C PHE A 43 21.35 16.84 -2.05
N SER A 44 22.37 15.98 -1.87
CA SER A 44 23.70 16.12 -2.49
C SER A 44 23.83 15.37 -3.82
N TYR A 45 24.51 16.00 -4.79
CA TYR A 45 24.96 15.35 -6.05
C TYR A 45 25.96 14.22 -5.73
N PRO A 46 25.95 13.05 -6.42
CA PRO A 46 25.23 12.66 -7.65
C PRO A 46 23.83 12.06 -7.43
N TYR A 47 23.29 12.14 -6.21
CA TYR A 47 22.04 11.46 -5.86
C TYR A 47 20.81 12.02 -6.60
N GLN A 48 20.78 13.32 -6.90
CA GLN A 48 19.68 13.94 -7.68
C GLN A 48 19.54 13.33 -9.07
N GLU A 49 20.66 13.01 -9.73
CA GLU A 49 20.66 12.33 -11.03
C GLU A 49 20.07 10.92 -10.92
N HIS A 50 20.45 10.19 -9.86
CA HIS A 50 19.87 8.88 -9.56
C HIS A 50 18.35 8.95 -9.32
N ALA A 51 17.88 9.94 -8.56
CA ALA A 51 16.46 10.15 -8.29
C ALA A 51 15.67 10.48 -9.58
N SER A 52 16.28 11.25 -10.50
CA SER A 52 15.69 11.53 -11.81
C SER A 52 15.57 10.27 -12.66
N ILE A 53 16.64 9.46 -12.75
CA ILE A 53 16.62 8.19 -13.50
C ILE A 53 15.56 7.24 -12.94
N ALA A 54 15.46 7.16 -11.61
CA ALA A 54 14.41 6.38 -10.95
C ALA A 54 13.01 6.91 -11.30
N ASN A 55 12.84 8.24 -11.35
CA ASN A 55 11.56 8.87 -11.71
C ASN A 55 11.13 8.50 -13.14
N ASP A 56 12.03 8.62 -14.11
CA ASP A 56 11.74 8.29 -15.52
C ASP A 56 11.31 6.83 -15.69
N LYS A 57 12.00 5.91 -14.99
CA LYS A 57 11.61 4.49 -14.97
C LYS A 57 10.25 4.25 -14.31
N ILE A 58 9.92 5.00 -13.26
CA ILE A 58 8.62 4.91 -12.58
C ILE A 58 7.50 5.44 -13.48
N GLU A 59 7.74 6.53 -14.22
CA GLU A 59 6.79 7.04 -15.21
C GLU A 59 6.54 6.00 -16.31
N ALA A 60 7.61 5.42 -16.87
CA ALA A 60 7.49 4.37 -17.87
C ALA A 60 6.78 3.11 -17.34
N LEU A 61 7.01 2.73 -16.08
CA LEU A 61 6.29 1.65 -15.39
C LEU A 61 4.78 1.97 -15.30
N ARG A 62 4.43 3.19 -14.89
CA ARG A 62 3.05 3.65 -14.73
C ARG A 62 2.31 3.72 -16.06
N ASP A 63 2.96 4.19 -17.12
CA ASP A 63 2.39 4.20 -18.47
C ASP A 63 2.06 2.80 -18.97
N ASN A 64 2.98 1.85 -18.77
CA ASN A 64 2.79 0.46 -19.13
C ASN A 64 1.65 -0.19 -18.29
N ARG A 65 1.62 0.07 -16.98
CA ARG A 65 0.51 -0.33 -16.10
C ARG A 65 -0.83 0.20 -16.62
N ASN A 66 -0.87 1.49 -16.96
CA ASN A 66 -2.08 2.14 -17.47
C ASN A 66 -2.53 1.55 -18.81
N ALA A 67 -1.59 1.20 -19.69
CA ALA A 67 -1.90 0.48 -20.93
C ALA A 67 -2.51 -0.91 -20.66
N HIS A 68 -2.01 -1.65 -19.67
CA HIS A 68 -2.60 -2.92 -19.26
C HIS A 68 -4.01 -2.76 -18.69
N ILE A 69 -4.25 -1.77 -17.83
CA ILE A 69 -5.58 -1.48 -17.29
C ILE A 69 -6.55 -1.12 -18.43
N LYS A 70 -6.15 -0.26 -19.37
CA LYS A 70 -6.96 0.07 -20.57
C LYS A 70 -7.32 -1.18 -21.38
N ASN A 71 -6.38 -2.10 -21.55
CA ASN A 71 -6.63 -3.37 -22.24
C ASN A 71 -7.65 -4.25 -21.49
N ILE A 72 -7.61 -4.29 -20.15
CA ILE A 72 -8.61 -5.00 -19.34
C ILE A 72 -10.00 -4.39 -19.53
N ILE A 73 -10.11 -3.04 -19.50
CA ILE A 73 -11.38 -2.33 -19.74
C ILE A 73 -11.98 -2.75 -21.08
N MET A 74 -11.18 -2.68 -22.16
CA MET A 74 -11.65 -2.97 -23.51
C MET A 74 -12.03 -4.44 -23.72
N ARG A 75 -11.20 -5.38 -23.22
CA ARG A 75 -11.39 -6.83 -23.43
C ARG A 75 -12.51 -7.39 -22.57
N ASN A 76 -12.57 -7.01 -21.30
CA ASN A 76 -13.51 -7.58 -20.34
C ASN A 76 -14.80 -6.76 -20.22
N LYS A 77 -14.87 -5.58 -20.88
CA LYS A 77 -16.02 -4.65 -20.83
C LYS A 77 -16.42 -4.29 -19.40
N VAL A 78 -15.43 -4.07 -18.53
CA VAL A 78 -15.63 -3.72 -17.13
C VAL A 78 -15.39 -2.23 -16.89
N SER A 79 -15.93 -1.70 -15.79
CA SER A 79 -15.67 -0.32 -15.39
C SER A 79 -14.17 -0.08 -15.11
N PRO A 80 -13.67 1.16 -15.22
CA PRO A 80 -12.28 1.49 -14.90
C PRO A 80 -11.85 1.02 -13.50
N LEU A 81 -12.72 1.16 -12.50
CA LEU A 81 -12.46 0.71 -11.14
C LEU A 81 -12.29 -0.81 -11.05
N ASN A 82 -13.16 -1.58 -11.71
CA ASN A 82 -13.04 -3.03 -11.75
C ASN A 82 -11.77 -3.48 -12.48
N ALA A 83 -11.36 -2.77 -13.54
CA ALA A 83 -10.12 -3.06 -14.24
C ALA A 83 -8.87 -2.79 -13.38
N ILE A 84 -8.87 -1.71 -12.58
CA ILE A 84 -7.80 -1.43 -11.60
C ILE A 84 -7.72 -2.57 -10.59
N ILE A 85 -8.85 -2.97 -10.00
CA ILE A 85 -8.90 -4.09 -9.04
C ILE A 85 -8.35 -5.38 -9.66
N GLN A 86 -8.82 -5.73 -10.87
CA GLN A 86 -8.36 -6.92 -11.58
C GLN A 86 -6.84 -6.87 -11.85
N PHE A 87 -6.31 -5.71 -12.23
CA PHE A 87 -4.88 -5.53 -12.44
C PHE A 87 -4.10 -5.70 -11.14
N SER A 88 -4.47 -4.99 -10.07
CA SER A 88 -3.78 -5.02 -8.78
C SER A 88 -3.73 -6.43 -8.19
N LEU A 89 -4.77 -7.24 -8.37
CA LEU A 89 -4.81 -8.63 -7.90
C LEU A 89 -4.11 -9.63 -8.81
N SER A 90 -3.72 -9.26 -10.04
CA SER A 90 -3.18 -10.21 -11.02
C SER A 90 -1.72 -10.62 -10.78
N GLY A 91 -1.02 -9.95 -9.86
CA GLY A 91 0.44 -10.11 -9.68
C GLY A 91 1.27 -9.47 -10.80
N LYS A 92 0.65 -8.92 -11.84
CA LYS A 92 1.37 -8.37 -13.00
C LYS A 92 2.26 -7.18 -12.67
N LEU A 93 1.84 -6.33 -11.73
CA LEU A 93 2.68 -5.22 -11.27
C LEU A 93 4.00 -5.71 -10.68
N LYS A 94 3.98 -6.79 -9.89
CA LYS A 94 5.18 -7.41 -9.31
C LYS A 94 6.14 -7.85 -10.42
N ASP A 95 5.65 -8.53 -11.45
CA ASP A 95 6.48 -8.93 -12.59
C ASP A 95 7.12 -7.74 -13.30
N MET A 96 6.35 -6.68 -13.54
CA MET A 96 6.87 -5.47 -14.18
C MET A 96 7.97 -4.82 -13.32
N VAL A 97 7.71 -4.67 -12.02
CA VAL A 97 8.65 -4.06 -11.08
C VAL A 97 9.94 -4.88 -10.99
N PHE A 98 9.89 -6.18 -10.73
CA PHE A 98 11.11 -6.95 -10.46
C PHE A 98 11.86 -7.42 -11.72
N LYS A 99 11.15 -7.71 -12.81
CA LYS A 99 11.75 -8.27 -14.02
C LYS A 99 12.15 -7.21 -15.05
N GLN A 100 11.47 -6.06 -15.08
CA GLN A 100 11.64 -5.06 -16.14
C GLN A 100 12.22 -3.74 -15.63
N TYR A 101 11.51 -3.08 -14.70
CA TYR A 101 11.80 -1.68 -14.35
C TYR A 101 12.77 -1.53 -13.18
N LYS A 102 12.73 -2.46 -12.22
CA LYS A 102 13.56 -2.50 -11.00
C LYS A 102 13.48 -1.22 -10.14
N VAL A 103 12.31 -0.56 -10.15
CA VAL A 103 12.01 0.65 -9.38
C VAL A 103 10.60 0.56 -8.81
N ALA A 104 10.34 1.18 -7.65
CA ALA A 104 9.01 1.33 -7.08
C ALA A 104 8.97 2.50 -6.07
N ASN A 105 7.88 3.27 -6.08
CA ASN A 105 7.56 4.19 -4.97
C ASN A 105 6.55 3.54 -4.02
N CYS A 106 6.17 4.26 -2.97
CA CYS A 106 5.28 3.76 -1.93
C CYS A 106 3.93 3.24 -2.47
N GLY A 107 3.40 3.84 -3.53
CA GLY A 107 2.20 3.38 -4.24
C GLY A 107 2.38 1.99 -4.85
N GLU A 108 3.43 1.78 -5.66
CA GLU A 108 3.72 0.49 -6.27
C GLU A 108 4.05 -0.58 -5.24
N CYS A 109 4.82 -0.24 -4.19
CA CYS A 109 5.12 -1.16 -3.10
C CYS A 109 3.84 -1.60 -2.37
N SER A 110 2.92 -0.67 -2.10
CA SER A 110 1.67 -0.97 -1.39
C SER A 110 0.67 -1.74 -2.25
N GLU A 111 0.66 -1.52 -3.57
CA GLU A 111 -0.18 -2.28 -4.50
C GLU A 111 0.32 -3.73 -4.62
N ILE A 112 1.64 -3.96 -4.67
CA ILE A 112 2.22 -5.32 -4.63
C ILE A 112 1.94 -5.98 -3.27
N MET A 113 2.16 -5.28 -2.16
CA MET A 113 1.85 -5.84 -0.84
C MET A 113 0.36 -6.14 -0.66
N LEU A 114 -0.54 -5.31 -1.22
CA LEU A 114 -1.98 -5.60 -1.24
C LEU A 114 -2.26 -6.95 -1.90
N HIS A 115 -1.60 -7.27 -3.02
CA HIS A 115 -1.72 -8.56 -3.68
C HIS A 115 -1.19 -9.71 -2.81
N GLU A 116 0.04 -9.59 -2.30
CA GLU A 116 0.69 -10.65 -1.52
C GLU A 116 -0.05 -10.96 -0.21
N LEU A 117 -0.47 -9.93 0.53
CA LEU A 117 -1.25 -10.08 1.76
C LEU A 117 -2.60 -10.72 1.48
N ASN A 118 -3.27 -10.35 0.38
CA ASN A 118 -4.54 -10.95 0.00
C ASN A 118 -4.41 -12.42 -0.41
N TRP A 119 -3.30 -12.78 -1.05
CA TRP A 119 -3.04 -14.15 -1.47
C TRP A 119 -2.71 -15.06 -0.27
N GLN A 120 -1.85 -14.58 0.65
CA GLN A 120 -1.43 -15.34 1.82
C GLN A 120 -2.49 -15.40 2.93
N TYR A 121 -3.29 -14.34 3.08
CA TYR A 121 -4.32 -14.22 4.11
C TYR A 121 -5.70 -13.94 3.50
N PRO A 122 -6.30 -14.92 2.79
CA PRO A 122 -7.55 -14.73 2.04
C PRO A 122 -8.77 -14.43 2.91
N ASP A 123 -8.74 -14.76 4.20
CA ASP A 123 -9.84 -14.48 5.14
C ASP A 123 -9.66 -13.19 5.94
N MET A 124 -8.49 -12.55 5.80
CA MET A 124 -8.17 -11.32 6.49
C MET A 124 -8.62 -10.10 5.71
N VAL A 125 -8.86 -9.03 6.45
CA VAL A 125 -9.03 -7.69 5.90
C VAL A 125 -7.66 -7.14 5.52
N VAL A 126 -7.55 -6.69 4.27
CA VAL A 126 -6.39 -5.93 3.78
C VAL A 126 -6.88 -4.65 3.12
N GLU A 127 -6.31 -3.51 3.51
CA GLU A 127 -6.57 -2.21 2.91
C GLU A 127 -5.26 -1.62 2.39
N MET A 128 -5.29 -0.99 1.22
CA MET A 128 -4.25 -0.05 0.80
C MET A 128 -4.80 1.36 1.04
N LEU A 129 -4.07 2.18 1.80
CA LEU A 129 -4.43 3.57 2.07
C LEU A 129 -3.44 4.49 1.37
N GLU A 130 -3.91 5.17 0.34
CA GLU A 130 -3.21 6.27 -0.34
C GLU A 130 -3.62 7.58 0.33
N THR A 131 -2.63 8.23 0.94
CA THR A 131 -2.71 9.60 1.44
C THR A 131 -2.07 10.55 0.42
N PRO A 132 -2.30 11.86 0.52
CA PRO A 132 -1.69 12.85 -0.37
C PRO A 132 -0.16 12.81 -0.46
N GLN A 133 0.55 12.28 0.54
CA GLN A 133 2.02 12.22 0.56
C GLN A 133 2.58 10.80 0.61
N HIS A 134 1.79 9.79 0.98
CA HIS A 134 2.31 8.44 1.18
C HIS A 134 1.26 7.36 0.95
N THR A 135 1.69 6.14 0.64
CA THR A 135 0.81 4.97 0.52
C THR A 135 1.38 3.83 1.34
N PHE A 136 0.53 3.14 2.09
CA PHE A 136 0.88 1.96 2.88
C PHE A 136 -0.33 1.05 3.02
N ASN A 137 -0.13 -0.14 3.60
CA ASN A 137 -1.21 -1.10 3.83
C ASN A 137 -1.65 -1.13 5.29
N LEU A 138 -2.95 -1.35 5.50
CA LEU A 138 -3.53 -1.68 6.78
C LEU A 138 -4.00 -3.13 6.73
N PHE A 139 -3.63 -3.91 7.72
CA PHE A 139 -4.01 -5.32 7.80
C PHE A 139 -4.76 -5.57 9.11
N ASN A 140 -5.87 -6.30 9.01
CA ASN A 140 -6.76 -6.63 10.13
C ASN A 140 -7.39 -5.42 10.84
N ARG A 141 -7.53 -4.27 10.17
CA ARG A 141 -8.31 -3.16 10.73
C ARG A 141 -9.78 -3.53 10.80
N ASP A 142 -10.51 -3.06 11.80
CA ASP A 142 -11.97 -3.14 11.89
C ASP A 142 -12.60 -2.00 11.06
N GLN A 143 -13.37 -2.36 10.03
CA GLN A 143 -14.02 -1.41 9.11
C GLN A 143 -15.09 -0.56 9.80
N SER A 144 -15.55 -0.94 10.99
CA SER A 144 -16.48 -0.15 11.80
C SER A 144 -15.81 1.10 12.38
N THR A 145 -14.48 1.09 12.52
CA THR A 145 -13.70 2.22 13.02
C THR A 145 -13.44 3.25 11.91
N PRO A 146 -13.37 4.56 12.21
CA PRO A 146 -13.08 5.58 11.21
C PRO A 146 -11.69 5.39 10.59
N LEU A 147 -11.61 5.37 9.26
CA LEU A 147 -10.36 5.15 8.53
C LEU A 147 -9.31 6.24 8.80
N LEU A 148 -9.71 7.50 8.95
CA LEU A 148 -8.79 8.62 9.14
C LEU A 148 -8.58 9.00 10.61
N GLU A 149 -8.85 8.09 11.53
CA GLU A 149 -8.63 8.29 12.98
C GLU A 149 -7.87 7.09 13.58
N PRO A 150 -6.52 7.05 13.44
CA PRO A 150 -5.70 5.90 13.82
C PRO A 150 -5.86 5.48 15.29
N ASP A 151 -6.11 6.44 16.17
CA ASP A 151 -6.33 6.20 17.61
C ASP A 151 -7.56 5.33 17.88
N LYS A 152 -8.57 5.37 16.98
CA LYS A 152 -9.82 4.60 17.09
C LYS A 152 -9.75 3.21 16.47
N TRP A 153 -8.68 2.87 15.77
CA TRP A 153 -8.52 1.52 15.21
C TRP A 153 -8.39 0.47 16.31
N ASN A 154 -8.72 -0.78 15.99
CA ASN A 154 -8.50 -1.93 16.87
C ASN A 154 -6.99 -2.18 17.09
N ALA A 155 -6.63 -2.64 18.30
CA ALA A 155 -5.25 -2.78 18.76
C ALA A 155 -4.39 -3.72 17.87
N ASP A 156 -5.05 -4.70 17.26
CA ASP A 156 -4.48 -5.73 16.40
C ASP A 156 -4.42 -5.31 14.91
N THR A 157 -4.54 -4.00 14.63
CA THR A 157 -4.26 -3.44 13.30
C THR A 157 -2.75 -3.38 13.05
N LEU A 158 -2.31 -3.91 11.91
CA LEU A 158 -0.96 -3.71 11.40
C LEU A 158 -0.92 -2.57 10.38
N VAL A 159 0.05 -1.67 10.53
CA VAL A 159 0.47 -0.71 9.51
C VAL A 159 1.70 -1.28 8.82
N ILE A 160 1.57 -1.67 7.56
CA ILE A 160 2.63 -2.31 6.77
C ILE A 160 3.14 -1.33 5.73
N ASP A 161 4.41 -0.97 5.83
CA ASP A 161 5.08 -0.03 4.94
C ASP A 161 6.34 -0.68 4.37
N ALA A 162 6.14 -1.47 3.31
CA ALA A 162 7.24 -2.14 2.61
C ALA A 162 8.23 -1.14 2.00
N TRP A 163 7.77 0.07 1.66
CA TRP A 163 8.65 1.10 1.12
C TRP A 163 9.58 1.69 2.19
N LYS A 164 9.13 1.83 3.45
CA LYS A 164 9.99 2.15 4.63
C LYS A 164 10.58 0.93 5.33
N LYS A 165 10.37 -0.29 4.83
CA LYS A 165 10.86 -1.55 5.44
C LYS A 165 10.37 -1.79 6.87
N ASN A 166 9.19 -1.30 7.21
CA ASN A 166 8.69 -1.34 8.58
C ASN A 166 7.24 -1.83 8.68
N ILE A 167 6.92 -2.46 9.81
CA ILE A 167 5.56 -2.88 10.17
C ILE A 167 5.31 -2.51 11.62
N TYR A 168 4.20 -1.84 11.89
CA TYR A 168 3.81 -1.39 13.24
C TYR A 168 2.50 -2.03 13.68
N ILE A 169 2.38 -2.29 14.98
CA ILE A 169 1.15 -2.79 15.61
C ILE A 169 0.50 -1.64 16.36
N LYS A 170 -0.75 -1.31 16.02
CA LYS A 170 -1.48 -0.19 16.64
C LYS A 170 -1.54 -0.26 18.16
N GLY A 171 -1.75 -1.45 18.71
CA GLY A 171 -1.87 -1.71 20.15
C GLY A 171 -0.61 -1.46 20.95
N GLU A 172 0.55 -1.36 20.28
CA GLU A 172 1.81 -0.99 20.92
C GLU A 172 2.07 0.49 20.70
N PHE A 173 2.09 0.93 19.44
CA PHE A 173 2.37 2.31 19.06
C PHE A 173 2.09 2.53 17.57
N ILE A 174 1.60 3.73 17.22
CA ILE A 174 1.63 4.22 15.84
C ILE A 174 2.62 5.39 15.79
N PRO A 175 3.68 5.31 14.95
CA PRO A 175 4.59 6.43 14.77
C PRO A 175 3.88 7.70 14.36
N GLN A 176 4.29 8.83 14.95
CA GLN A 176 3.80 10.16 14.60
C GLN A 176 3.87 10.40 13.08
N TYR A 177 4.84 9.81 12.40
CA TYR A 177 4.95 9.78 10.95
C TYR A 177 3.63 9.38 10.26
N TYR A 178 3.03 8.24 10.61
CA TYR A 178 1.77 7.78 10.00
C TYR A 178 0.59 8.62 10.44
N ASN A 179 0.56 9.05 11.71
CA ASN A 179 -0.47 9.98 12.18
C ASN A 179 -0.48 11.28 11.38
N THR A 180 0.68 11.87 11.08
CA THR A 180 0.79 13.09 10.27
C THR A 180 0.32 12.85 8.83
N HIS A 181 0.67 11.71 8.23
CA HIS A 181 0.23 11.38 6.86
C HIS A 181 -1.28 11.13 6.77
N ILE A 182 -1.87 10.47 7.77
CA ILE A 182 -3.31 10.16 7.78
C ILE A 182 -4.13 11.41 8.08
N ASN A 183 -3.64 12.27 8.97
CA ASN A 183 -4.28 13.56 9.30
C ASN A 183 -3.95 14.66 8.28
N SER A 184 -3.24 14.34 7.21
CA SER A 184 -2.97 15.29 6.14
C SER A 184 -4.28 15.71 5.45
N LYS A 185 -4.28 16.92 4.88
CA LYS A 185 -5.43 17.44 4.14
C LYS A 185 -5.30 17.03 2.68
N GLY A 186 -6.40 16.63 2.05
CA GLY A 186 -6.41 16.32 0.62
C GLY A 186 -7.34 15.18 0.24
N GLN A 187 -7.00 14.49 -0.84
CA GLN A 187 -7.73 13.35 -1.35
C GLN A 187 -7.07 12.04 -0.89
N PHE A 188 -7.88 11.11 -0.41
CA PHE A 188 -7.46 9.78 0.01
C PHE A 188 -8.14 8.73 -0.85
N ILE A 189 -7.44 7.63 -1.12
CA ILE A 189 -7.99 6.46 -1.79
C ILE A 189 -7.75 5.25 -0.90
N SER A 190 -8.80 4.47 -0.66
CA SER A 190 -8.73 3.20 0.06
C SER A 190 -9.18 2.09 -0.86
N ILE A 191 -8.31 1.09 -1.07
CA ILE A 191 -8.68 -0.17 -1.71
C ILE A 191 -8.79 -1.22 -0.61
N LEU A 192 -10.01 -1.62 -0.27
CA LEU A 192 -10.31 -2.60 0.75
C LEU A 192 -10.65 -3.94 0.10
N LYS A 193 -9.99 -5.00 0.54
CA LYS A 193 -10.42 -6.39 0.34
C LYS A 193 -10.85 -6.97 1.69
N HIS A 194 -12.07 -7.50 1.74
CA HIS A 194 -12.54 -8.34 2.84
C HIS A 194 -13.34 -9.51 2.29
N LYS A 195 -12.93 -10.75 2.60
CA LYS A 195 -13.46 -11.98 1.98
C LYS A 195 -13.36 -11.89 0.44
N LYS A 196 -14.43 -12.22 -0.29
CA LYS A 196 -14.51 -12.14 -1.76
C LYS A 196 -14.88 -10.73 -2.28
N LEU A 197 -15.01 -9.74 -1.39
CA LEU A 197 -15.43 -8.39 -1.76
C LEU A 197 -14.22 -7.46 -1.81
N ILE A 198 -14.17 -6.66 -2.88
CA ILE A 198 -13.20 -5.58 -3.04
C ILE A 198 -13.95 -4.29 -3.31
N SER A 199 -13.54 -3.22 -2.65
CA SER A 199 -14.14 -1.90 -2.80
C SER A 199 -13.06 -0.84 -2.86
N ILE A 200 -13.32 0.21 -3.64
CA ILE A 200 -12.50 1.42 -3.67
C ILE A 200 -13.34 2.57 -3.11
N LYS A 201 -12.78 3.31 -2.15
CA LYS A 201 -13.40 4.49 -1.56
C LYS A 201 -12.47 5.69 -1.71
N THR A 202 -13.05 6.81 -2.11
CA THR A 202 -12.33 8.09 -2.22
C THR A 202 -12.87 9.05 -1.18
N PHE A 203 -11.98 9.69 -0.42
CA PHE A 203 -12.34 10.66 0.62
C PHE A 203 -11.66 12.00 0.32
N LYS A 204 -12.28 13.10 0.74
CA LYS A 204 -11.69 14.44 0.68
C LYS A 204 -11.76 15.07 2.07
N THR A 205 -10.62 15.45 2.61
CA THR A 205 -10.52 16.21 3.86
C THR A 205 -10.31 17.70 3.55
N PRO A 206 -10.96 18.62 4.29
CA PRO A 206 -10.89 20.05 3.99
C PRO A 206 -9.46 20.60 4.08
N ILE A 207 -9.02 21.29 3.02
CA ILE A 207 -7.82 22.11 3.09
C ILE A 207 -8.20 23.38 3.88
N LYS A 208 -7.84 23.51 5.18
CA LYS A 208 -8.03 24.82 5.86
C LYS A 208 -7.28 25.86 5.02
N LYS A 209 -8.04 26.81 4.47
CA LYS A 209 -7.54 28.02 3.83
C LYS A 209 -6.83 28.89 4.85
#